data_AF-A0A182Q7F8-F1
#
_entry.id   AF-A0A182Q7F8-F1
#
_cell.length_a   1.000
_cell.length_b   1.000
_cell.length_c   1.000
_cell.angle_alpha   90.00
_cell.angle_beta   90.00
_cell.angle_gamma   90.00
#
_symmetry.space_group_name_H-M   'P 1'
#
loop_
_entity.id
_entity.type
_entity.pdbx_description
1 polymer ?
#
loop_
_entity_poly.entity_id
_entity_poly.type
_entity_poly.pdbx_seq_one_letter_code
_entity_poly.pdbx_strand_id
1 'polypeptide(L)'
;MDVEFEQVDDLHGLVEFDEKLGDAEYEEKIYQWLNSSIRELRSETRMTEAIDILFSKRLMAKCSWTGLGKQGEKIAMMKMVNIVKLFRRIGTTEYVALNPRMVMLFFMKKLKNAGKRVHLKNLRRSTAHSVASQRIKLEQLEKFD
;
A
#
# COMPACT_ATOMS: atom_id res chain seq x y z
N MET A 1 12.64 8.11 16.24
CA MET A 1 12.06 9.47 16.09
C MET A 1 10.57 9.26 16.12
N ASP A 2 9.90 9.73 17.17
CA ASP A 2 8.46 9.57 17.28
C ASP A 2 7.80 10.68 16.46
N VAL A 3 7.19 10.30 15.33
CA VAL A 3 6.33 11.19 14.56
C VAL A 3 4.92 10.96 15.06
N GLU A 4 4.32 12.01 15.63
CA GLU A 4 2.89 12.03 15.91
C GLU A 4 2.16 12.19 14.57
N PHE A 5 1.68 11.06 14.04
CA PHE A 5 0.99 10.99 12.75
C PHE A 5 -0.40 10.38 12.95
N GLU A 6 -1.42 11.15 12.62
CA GLU A 6 -2.79 10.65 12.56
C GLU A 6 -3.05 10.00 11.20
N GLN A 7 -3.74 8.87 11.19
CA GLN A 7 -4.06 8.19 9.95
C GLN A 7 -4.90 9.08 9.03
N VAL A 8 -4.54 9.11 7.76
CA VAL A 8 -5.33 9.80 6.75
C VAL A 8 -6.64 9.05 6.54
N ASP A 9 -7.77 9.75 6.72
CA ASP A 9 -9.12 9.18 6.73
C ASP A 9 -9.95 9.52 5.48
N ASP A 10 -9.67 10.66 4.85
CA ASP A 10 -10.48 11.25 3.79
C ASP A 10 -9.67 11.72 2.59
N LEU A 11 -10.36 12.31 1.61
CA LEU A 11 -9.73 12.82 0.39
C LEU A 11 -8.87 14.06 0.65
N HIS A 12 -9.32 14.96 1.52
CA HIS A 12 -8.61 16.21 1.80
C HIS A 12 -7.25 15.90 2.43
N GLY A 13 -7.24 15.10 3.50
CA GLY A 13 -6.01 14.65 4.14
C GLY A 13 -5.11 13.85 3.21
N LEU A 14 -5.68 13.09 2.25
CA LEU A 14 -4.86 12.36 1.28
C LEU A 14 -4.13 13.29 0.32
N VAL A 15 -4.81 14.34 -0.16
CA VAL A 15 -4.21 15.37 -1.02
C VAL A 15 -3.18 16.17 -0.24
N GLU A 16 -3.52 16.67 0.95
CA GLU A 16 -2.60 17.42 1.80
C GLU A 16 -1.35 16.60 2.15
N PHE A 17 -1.53 15.32 2.48
CA PHE A 17 -0.40 14.43 2.75
C PHE A 17 0.49 14.21 1.53
N ASP A 18 -0.09 14.01 0.34
CA ASP A 18 0.68 13.89 -0.90
C ASP A 18 1.46 15.18 -1.23
N GLU A 19 0.85 16.35 -1.02
CA GLU A 19 1.49 17.64 -1.22
C GLU A 19 2.66 17.86 -0.25
N LYS A 20 2.47 17.56 1.03
CA LYS A 20 3.54 17.67 2.05
C LYS A 20 4.71 16.72 1.77
N LEU A 21 4.44 15.53 1.24
CA LEU A 21 5.50 14.60 0.77
C LEU A 21 6.26 15.12 -0.45
N GLY A 22 5.84 16.23 -1.07
CA GLY A 22 6.61 16.94 -2.08
C GLY A 22 7.82 17.68 -1.49
N ASP A 23 7.80 18.00 -0.20
CA ASP A 23 8.94 18.55 0.53
C ASP A 23 9.93 17.43 0.91
N ALA A 24 11.20 17.62 0.59
CA ALA A 24 12.22 16.58 0.75
C ALA A 24 12.54 16.29 2.23
N GLU A 25 12.51 17.30 3.10
CA GLU A 25 12.78 17.11 4.52
C GLU A 25 11.62 16.36 5.20
N TYR A 26 10.38 16.73 4.85
CA TYR A 26 9.19 16.03 5.32
C TYR A 26 9.11 14.58 4.80
N GLU A 27 9.39 14.35 3.52
CA GLU A 27 9.44 13.00 2.95
C GLU A 27 10.49 12.13 3.64
N GLU A 28 11.70 12.66 3.85
CA GLU A 28 12.77 11.94 4.56
C GLU A 28 12.35 11.61 5.99
N LYS A 29 11.76 12.57 6.70
CA LYS A 29 11.25 12.37 8.07
C LYS A 29 10.22 11.25 8.14
N ILE A 30 9.23 11.27 7.24
CA ILE A 30 8.18 10.23 7.17
C ILE A 30 8.78 8.89 6.78
N TYR A 31 9.70 8.85 5.81
CA TYR A 31 10.39 7.64 5.40
C TYR A 31 11.15 7.00 6.57
N GLN A 32 11.97 7.77 7.29
CA GLN A 32 12.77 7.26 8.42
C GLN A 32 11.87 6.73 9.54
N TRP A 33 10.80 7.46 9.85
CA TRP A 33 9.82 7.02 10.85
C TRP A 33 9.13 5.71 10.45
N LEU A 34 8.65 5.58 9.21
CA LEU A 34 8.04 4.35 8.71
C LEU A 34 9.06 3.20 8.70
N ASN A 35 10.28 3.46 8.24
CA ASN A 35 11.35 2.47 8.19
C ASN A 35 11.73 1.94 9.58
N SER A 36 11.67 2.80 10.61
CA SER A 36 11.88 2.40 12.01
C SER A 36 10.69 1.64 12.63
N SER A 37 9.48 1.86 12.09
CA SER A 37 8.24 1.25 12.59
C SER A 37 7.94 -0.11 11.95
N ILE A 38 8.35 -0.30 10.70
CA ILE A 38 8.15 -1.52 9.90
C ILE A 38 9.22 -2.55 10.27
N ARG A 39 8.79 -3.72 10.74
CA ARG A 39 9.71 -4.81 11.15
C ARG A 39 9.98 -5.82 10.03
N GLU A 40 9.21 -5.74 8.95
CA GLU A 40 9.25 -6.72 7.87
C GLU A 40 10.39 -6.48 6.87
N LEU A 41 10.92 -7.58 6.34
CA LEU A 41 12.00 -7.56 5.34
C LEU A 41 11.45 -7.71 3.93
N ARG A 42 10.28 -8.31 3.77
CA ARG A 42 9.67 -8.56 2.47
C ARG A 42 9.04 -7.28 1.91
N SER A 43 9.50 -6.87 0.72
CA SER A 43 9.02 -5.68 -0.01
C SER A 43 7.49 -5.48 0.03
N GLU A 44 6.70 -6.49 -0.34
CA GLU A 44 5.23 -6.37 -0.34
C GLU A 44 4.66 -6.20 1.06
N THR A 45 5.20 -6.90 2.06
CA THR A 45 4.73 -6.80 3.44
C THR A 45 5.09 -5.45 4.05
N ARG A 46 6.29 -4.91 3.76
CA ARG A 46 6.71 -3.56 4.17
C ARG A 46 5.73 -2.49 3.69
N MET A 47 5.42 -2.50 2.40
CA MET A 47 4.41 -1.57 1.84
C MET A 47 3.02 -1.81 2.45
N THR A 48 2.68 -3.05 2.84
CA THR A 48 1.40 -3.33 3.49
C THR A 48 1.32 -2.73 4.89
N GLU A 49 2.37 -2.88 5.69
CA GLU A 49 2.46 -2.24 7.01
C GLU A 49 2.43 -0.72 6.89
N ALA A 50 3.09 -0.14 5.89
CA ALA A 50 3.00 1.29 5.62
C ALA A 50 1.56 1.75 5.32
N ILE A 51 0.77 0.99 4.54
CA ILE A 51 -0.66 1.31 4.35
C ILE A 51 -1.40 1.30 5.68
N ASP A 52 -1.19 0.26 6.48
CA ASP A 52 -1.92 0.06 7.73
C ASP A 52 -1.52 1.10 8.80
N ILE A 53 -0.33 1.71 8.70
CA ILE A 53 0.12 2.83 9.52
C ILE A 53 -0.47 4.15 9.01
N LEU A 54 -0.37 4.43 7.71
CA LEU A 54 -0.68 5.75 7.14
C LEU A 54 -2.17 6.01 6.90
N PHE A 55 -2.94 4.99 6.54
CA PHE A 55 -4.28 5.18 5.98
C PHE A 55 -5.34 4.41 6.75
N SER A 56 -6.49 5.06 6.96
CA SER A 56 -7.66 4.37 7.49
C SER A 56 -8.17 3.33 6.49
N LYS A 57 -8.72 2.22 7.00
CA LYS A 57 -9.36 1.20 6.15
C LYS A 57 -10.54 1.78 5.34
N ARG A 58 -11.24 2.77 5.90
CA ARG A 58 -12.37 3.46 5.25
C ARG A 58 -11.89 4.23 4.03
N LEU A 59 -10.80 5.00 4.16
CA LEU A 59 -10.17 5.70 3.04
C LEU A 59 -9.78 4.72 1.94
N MET A 60 -9.06 3.66 2.31
CA MET A 60 -8.58 2.66 1.34
C MET A 60 -9.71 1.99 0.57
N ALA A 61 -10.90 1.84 1.16
CA ALA A 61 -12.07 1.30 0.47
C ALA A 61 -12.70 2.27 -0.54
N LYS A 62 -12.57 3.59 -0.31
CA LYS A 62 -13.01 4.67 -1.22
C LYS A 62 -12.02 4.91 -2.38
N CYS A 63 -10.81 4.39 -2.29
CA CYS A 63 -9.78 4.54 -3.31
C CYS A 63 -9.81 3.41 -4.37
N SER A 64 -9.34 3.73 -5.58
CA SER A 64 -8.87 2.77 -6.59
C SER A 64 -7.63 3.31 -7.29
N TRP A 65 -6.97 2.52 -8.14
CA TRP A 65 -5.77 3.01 -8.83
C TRP A 65 -6.10 4.16 -9.78
N THR A 66 -7.06 3.95 -10.69
CA THR A 66 -7.44 4.92 -11.74
C THR A 66 -8.57 5.87 -11.35
N GLY A 67 -9.19 5.67 -10.18
CA GLY A 67 -10.42 6.37 -9.79
C GLY A 67 -11.71 5.71 -10.32
N LEU A 68 -11.60 4.63 -11.09
CA LEU A 68 -12.77 3.86 -11.53
C LEU A 68 -13.10 2.76 -10.52
N GLY A 69 -14.39 2.55 -10.25
CA GLY A 69 -14.90 1.51 -9.37
C GLY A 69 -16.15 0.83 -9.95
N LYS A 70 -16.43 -0.39 -9.49
CA LYS A 70 -17.63 -1.14 -9.92
C LYS A 70 -18.95 -0.45 -9.56
N GLN A 71 -18.94 0.35 -8.49
CA GLN A 71 -20.12 1.03 -7.93
C GLN A 71 -20.08 2.55 -8.19
N GLY A 72 -19.26 3.01 -9.14
CA GLY A 72 -19.07 4.42 -9.44
C GLY A 72 -17.64 4.90 -9.23
N GLU A 73 -17.46 6.22 -9.29
CA GLU A 73 -16.18 6.89 -9.13
C GLU A 73 -15.57 6.68 -7.74
N LYS A 74 -14.24 6.71 -7.71
CA LYS A 74 -13.40 6.49 -6.55
C LYS A 74 -12.24 7.49 -6.55
N ILE A 75 -11.59 7.62 -5.40
CA ILE A 75 -10.38 8.43 -5.29
C ILE A 75 -9.24 7.74 -6.06
N ALA A 76 -8.64 8.46 -7.02
CA ALA A 76 -7.59 7.94 -7.89
C ALA A 76 -6.21 8.00 -7.21
N MET A 77 -5.74 6.87 -6.67
CA MET A 77 -4.43 6.78 -6.00
C MET A 77 -3.26 7.08 -6.95
N MET A 78 -3.43 6.84 -8.26
CA MET A 78 -2.39 7.18 -9.25
C MET A 78 -2.08 8.68 -9.34
N LYS A 79 -2.99 9.55 -8.85
CA LYS A 79 -2.77 11.00 -8.81
C LYS A 79 -1.93 11.43 -7.61
N MET A 80 -1.78 10.58 -6.60
CA MET A 80 -0.99 10.84 -5.39
C MET A 80 0.47 10.46 -5.64
N VAL A 81 1.17 11.30 -6.41
CA VAL A 81 2.46 10.96 -7.00
C VAL A 81 3.57 10.83 -5.96
N ASN A 82 3.53 11.61 -4.88
CA ASN A 82 4.56 11.59 -3.84
C ASN A 82 4.34 10.42 -2.89
N ILE A 83 3.08 10.06 -2.59
CA ILE A 83 2.74 8.80 -1.92
C ILE A 83 3.26 7.60 -2.74
N VAL A 84 3.05 7.59 -4.06
CA VAL A 84 3.56 6.50 -4.92
C VAL A 84 5.10 6.42 -4.88
N LYS A 85 5.81 7.55 -4.86
CA LYS A 85 7.28 7.60 -4.71
C LYS A 85 7.72 7.08 -3.33
N LEU A 86 7.09 7.52 -2.25
CA LEU A 86 7.37 7.05 -0.90
C LEU A 86 7.21 5.53 -0.80
N PHE A 87 6.15 4.97 -1.38
CA PHE A 87 5.90 3.53 -1.39
C PHE A 87 6.96 2.75 -2.20
N ARG A 88 7.42 3.31 -3.32
CA ARG A 88 8.56 2.75 -4.06
C ARG A 88 9.80 2.67 -3.17
N ARG A 89 10.07 3.72 -2.39
CA ARG A 89 11.21 3.81 -1.49
C ARG A 89 11.09 2.81 -0.33
N ILE A 90 9.95 2.75 0.34
CA ILE A 90 9.68 1.82 1.46
C ILE A 90 9.79 0.36 1.04
N GLY A 91 9.23 0.04 -0.14
CA GLY A 91 9.22 -1.33 -0.65
C GLY A 91 10.53 -1.73 -1.32
N THR A 92 11.45 -0.81 -1.59
CA THR A 92 12.79 -1.14 -2.09
C THR A 92 13.63 -1.68 -0.94
N THR A 93 14.24 -2.84 -1.14
CA THR A 93 15.12 -3.51 -0.17
C THR A 93 16.41 -3.94 -0.86
N GLU A 94 17.36 -4.46 -0.09
CA GLU A 94 18.62 -5.02 -0.63
C GLU A 94 18.39 -6.11 -1.70
N TYR A 95 17.27 -6.84 -1.62
CA TYR A 95 16.94 -7.94 -2.53
C TYR A 95 16.01 -7.54 -3.69
N VAL A 96 15.30 -6.41 -3.57
CA VAL A 96 14.26 -6.03 -4.51
C VAL A 96 14.28 -4.52 -4.74
N ALA A 97 14.64 -4.10 -5.95
CA ALA A 97 14.48 -2.73 -6.41
C ALA A 97 13.10 -2.56 -7.07
N LEU A 98 12.24 -1.72 -6.47
CA LEU A 98 10.91 -1.47 -7.05
C LEU A 98 10.97 -0.47 -8.19
N ASN A 99 10.23 -0.78 -9.25
CA ASN A 99 9.91 0.16 -10.33
C ASN A 99 8.45 0.66 -10.21
N PRO A 100 8.05 1.72 -10.92
CA PRO A 100 6.70 2.27 -10.84
C PRO A 100 5.58 1.26 -11.12
N ARG A 101 5.81 0.31 -12.05
CA ARG A 101 4.83 -0.73 -12.40
C ARG A 101 4.58 -1.69 -11.24
N MET A 102 5.62 -2.04 -10.47
CA MET A 102 5.47 -2.92 -9.30
C MET A 102 4.64 -2.25 -8.20
N VAL A 103 4.85 -0.95 -7.97
CA VAL A 103 4.09 -0.17 -6.99
C VAL A 103 2.63 -0.02 -7.42
N MET A 104 2.38 0.24 -8.71
CA MET A 104 1.03 0.22 -9.29
C MET A 104 0.32 -1.12 -9.02
N LEU A 105 0.95 -2.24 -9.36
CA LEU A 105 0.35 -3.57 -9.19
C LEU A 105 0.05 -3.87 -7.71
N PHE A 106 0.94 -3.43 -6.82
CA PHE A 106 0.73 -3.49 -5.39
C PHE A 106 -0.54 -2.71 -4.96
N PHE A 107 -0.65 -1.43 -5.32
CA PHE A 107 -1.82 -0.62 -4.98
C PHE A 107 -3.10 -1.18 -5.59
N MET A 108 -3.10 -1.59 -6.86
CA MET A 108 -4.24 -2.24 -7.50
C MET A 108 -4.72 -3.47 -6.71
N LYS A 109 -3.79 -4.34 -6.31
CA LYS A 109 -4.10 -5.53 -5.49
C LYS A 109 -4.67 -5.15 -4.12
N LYS A 110 -4.09 -4.16 -3.45
CA LYS A 110 -4.55 -3.74 -2.12
C LYS A 110 -5.90 -3.05 -2.17
N LEU A 111 -6.10 -2.11 -3.09
CA LEU A 111 -7.34 -1.34 -3.23
C LEU A 111 -8.52 -2.20 -3.68
N LYS A 112 -8.31 -3.15 -4.60
CA LYS A 112 -9.35 -4.11 -5.03
C LYS A 112 -9.96 -4.89 -3.86
N ASN A 113 -9.16 -5.17 -2.83
CA ASN A 113 -9.58 -5.95 -1.67
C ASN A 113 -9.93 -5.10 -0.44
N ALA A 114 -9.80 -3.77 -0.53
CA ALA A 114 -9.98 -2.88 0.62
C ALA A 114 -11.41 -2.90 1.18
N GLY A 115 -12.43 -2.90 0.31
CA GLY A 115 -13.84 -2.97 0.74
C GLY A 115 -14.17 -4.23 1.57
N LYS A 116 -13.60 -5.38 1.20
CA LYS A 116 -13.76 -6.63 1.96
C LYS A 116 -13.13 -6.54 3.35
N ARG A 117 -12.06 -5.73 3.51
CA ARG A 117 -11.32 -5.58 4.77
C ARG A 117 -11.99 -4.64 5.77
N VAL A 118 -12.93 -3.79 5.33
CA VAL A 118 -13.65 -2.86 6.24
C VAL A 118 -14.48 -3.62 7.27
N HIS A 119 -15.07 -4.75 6.87
CA HIS A 119 -16.00 -5.52 7.73
C HIS A 119 -15.33 -6.66 8.53
N LEU A 120 -14.03 -6.86 8.38
CA LEU A 120 -13.30 -7.91 9.12
C LEU A 120 -13.07 -7.43 10.56
N LYS A 121 -13.87 -7.98 11.49
CA LYS A 121 -13.85 -7.65 12.93
C LYS A 121 -12.63 -8.18 13.69
N ASN A 122 -11.87 -9.13 13.13
CA ASN A 122 -10.72 -9.76 13.78
C ASN A 122 -9.43 -9.60 12.96
N LEU A 123 -8.39 -9.12 13.64
CA LEU A 123 -7.14 -8.59 13.10
C LEU A 123 -6.24 -9.69 12.49
N ARG A 124 -6.48 -10.08 11.23
CA ARG A 124 -5.43 -10.77 10.47
C ARG A 124 -4.64 -9.71 9.70
N ARG A 125 -3.38 -9.47 10.10
CA ARG A 125 -2.44 -8.67 9.31
C ARG A 125 -2.40 -9.24 7.89
N SER A 126 -2.45 -8.38 6.88
CA SER A 126 -2.36 -8.83 5.49
C SER A 126 -0.93 -9.27 5.21
N THR A 127 -0.65 -10.56 5.37
CA THR A 127 0.67 -11.12 5.02
C THR A 127 0.77 -11.35 3.52
N ALA A 128 1.98 -11.24 2.97
CA ALA A 128 2.26 -11.77 1.64
C ALA A 128 2.11 -13.31 1.70
N HIS A 129 1.42 -13.90 0.72
CA HIS A 129 1.44 -15.36 0.57
C HIS A 129 2.86 -15.80 0.16
N SER A 130 3.35 -16.90 0.72
CA SER A 130 4.64 -17.44 0.29
C SER A 130 4.56 -17.88 -1.18
N VAL A 131 5.64 -17.67 -1.93
CA VAL A 131 5.76 -18.06 -3.35
C VAL A 131 5.50 -19.56 -3.53
N ALA A 132 5.80 -20.38 -2.52
CA ALA A 132 5.51 -21.82 -2.52
C ALA A 132 4.02 -22.12 -2.78
N SER A 133 3.09 -21.36 -2.18
CA SER A 133 1.66 -21.55 -2.41
C SER A 133 1.19 -21.09 -3.80
N GLN A 134 1.90 -20.15 -4.45
CA GLN A 134 1.59 -19.73 -5.82
C GLN A 134 2.12 -20.73 -6.85
N ARG A 135 3.31 -21.30 -6.62
CA ARG A 135 3.88 -22.35 -7.47
C ARG A 135 2.99 -23.60 -7.50
N ILE A 136 2.56 -24.06 -6.33
CA ILE A 136 1.63 -25.20 -6.20
C ILE A 136 0.32 -24.92 -6.93
N LYS A 137 -0.18 -23.68 -6.89
CA LYS A 137 -1.43 -23.32 -7.55
C LYS A 137 -1.31 -23.29 -9.09
N LEU A 138 -0.16 -22.85 -9.62
CA LEU A 138 0.14 -22.91 -11.05
C LEU A 138 0.35 -24.35 -11.52
N GLU A 139 1.11 -25.15 -10.76
CA GLU A 139 1.33 -26.58 -11.03
C GLU A 139 0.04 -27.41 -10.94
N GLN A 140 -0.96 -26.98 -10.15
CA GLN A 140 -2.28 -27.60 -10.13
C GLN A 140 -3.17 -27.19 -11.30
N LEU A 141 -3.01 -25.97 -11.83
CA LEU A 141 -3.73 -25.49 -13.02
C LEU A 141 -3.19 -26.16 -14.30
N GLU A 142 -1.89 -26.40 -14.37
CA GLU A 142 -1.23 -27.13 -15.47
C GLU A 142 -1.53 -28.63 -15.50
N LYS A 143 -2.23 -29.17 -14.47
CA LYS A 143 -2.65 -30.58 -14.40
C LYS A 143 -4.08 -30.83 -14.91
N PHE A 144 -4.76 -29.78 -15.37
CA PHE A 144 -6.11 -29.87 -15.94
C PHE A 144 -6.19 -29.47 -17.42
N ASP A 145 -5.03 -29.38 -18.09
CA ASP A 145 -4.90 -29.35 -19.57
C ASP A 145 -4.38 -30.71 -20.07
#